data_AF-A0AA97H8Q7-F1
#
_entry.id   AF-A0AA97H8Q7-F1
#
_cell.length_a   1.000
_cell.length_b   1.000
_cell.length_c   1.000
_cell.angle_alpha   90.00
_cell.angle_beta   90.00
_cell.angle_gamma   90.00
#
_symmetry.space_group_name_H-M   'P 1'
#
loop_
_entity.id
_entity.type
_entity.pdbx_description
1 polymer ?
#
loop_
_entity_poly.entity_id
_entity_poly.type
_entity_poly.pdbx_seq_one_letter_code
_entity_poly.pdbx_strand_id
1 'polypeptide(L)'
;MQMNQVLKPRVATPGLIVASAVTVALTLILAALALTVAGTAWLLMTIAALNVVLVIVWGRRLHDLRRWQSETDAQWKRLAGLKGGSGTTTEITVLTVDAPQPTGAWVTIRWNRFDYIQPAWIEALPEPIWPGSVLLIRPDPAQVRPGAPWPEAYRISGDHVLAWAPHV
;
A
#
# COMPACT_ATOMS: atom_id res chain seq x y z
N MET A 1 -12.34 10.60 1.76
CA MET A 1 -11.85 9.21 1.91
C MET A 1 -10.34 9.27 1.99
N GLN A 2 -9.76 8.95 3.15
CA GLN A 2 -8.30 8.85 3.31
C GLN A 2 -7.86 7.57 2.60
N MET A 3 -6.97 7.69 1.60
CA MET A 3 -6.45 6.54 0.86
C MET A 3 -5.59 5.70 1.82
N ASN A 4 -5.86 4.40 1.92
CA ASN A 4 -4.98 3.50 2.66
C ASN A 4 -3.64 3.43 1.92
N GLN A 5 -2.62 4.11 2.44
CA GLN A 5 -1.29 4.18 1.86
C GLN A 5 -0.52 2.84 1.94
N VAL A 6 -1.04 1.84 2.66
CA VAL A 6 -0.45 0.49 2.70
C VAL A 6 -0.91 -0.37 1.53
N LEU A 7 -2.08 -0.07 0.94
CA LEU A 7 -2.57 -0.84 -0.19
C LEU A 7 -2.01 -0.32 -1.51
N LYS A 8 -1.16 -1.14 -2.14
CA LYS A 8 -0.68 -0.89 -3.50
C LYS A 8 -1.86 -0.69 -4.47
N PRO A 9 -1.94 0.45 -5.19
CA PRO A 9 -3.03 0.70 -6.11
C PRO A 9 -3.01 -0.33 -7.24
N ARG A 10 -4.17 -0.94 -7.50
CA ARG A 10 -4.31 -1.97 -8.53
C ARG A 10 -4.34 -1.32 -9.92
N VAL A 11 -3.20 -1.35 -10.59
CA VAL A 11 -3.02 -0.75 -11.92
C VAL A 11 -3.85 -1.49 -12.98
N ALA A 12 -3.73 -2.82 -13.01
CA ALA A 12 -4.37 -3.65 -14.02
C ALA A 12 -5.48 -4.51 -13.38
N THR A 13 -6.71 -4.27 -13.82
CA THR A 13 -7.84 -5.16 -13.55
C THR A 13 -8.09 -6.01 -14.80
N PRO A 14 -8.47 -7.30 -14.66
CA PRO A 14 -8.71 -8.18 -15.82
C PRO A 14 -9.65 -7.55 -16.86
N GLY A 15 -10.73 -6.90 -16.39
CA GLY A 15 -11.66 -6.18 -17.28
C GLY A 15 -11.04 -5.02 -18.04
N LEU A 16 -10.10 -4.27 -17.44
CA LEU A 16 -9.41 -3.17 -18.13
C LEU A 16 -8.44 -3.71 -19.19
N ILE A 17 -7.77 -4.84 -18.92
CA ILE A 17 -6.90 -5.51 -19.89
C ILE A 17 -7.71 -6.00 -21.08
N VAL A 18 -8.81 -6.71 -20.83
CA VAL A 18 -9.71 -7.22 -21.88
C VAL A 18 -10.30 -6.06 -22.69
N ALA A 19 -10.83 -5.03 -22.03
CA ALA A 19 -11.37 -3.86 -22.73
C ALA A 19 -10.30 -3.17 -23.59
N SER A 20 -9.07 -3.03 -23.09
CA SER A 20 -7.97 -2.43 -23.87
C SER A 20 -7.63 -3.27 -25.10
N ALA A 21 -7.50 -4.59 -24.94
CA ALA A 21 -7.19 -5.50 -26.04
C ALA A 21 -8.28 -5.50 -27.12
N VAL A 22 -9.55 -5.57 -26.71
CA VAL A 22 -10.71 -5.55 -27.61
C VAL A 22 -10.77 -4.22 -28.36
N THR A 23 -10.59 -3.09 -27.67
CA THR A 23 -10.67 -1.76 -28.29
C THR A 23 -9.56 -1.56 -29.32
N VAL A 24 -8.33 -1.99 -29.01
CA VAL A 24 -7.20 -1.94 -29.96
C VAL A 24 -7.45 -2.83 -31.18
N ALA A 25 -7.92 -4.07 -30.98
CA ALA A 25 -8.23 -4.97 -32.09
C ALA A 25 -9.33 -4.41 -33.01
N LEU A 26 -10.42 -3.88 -32.44
CA LEU A 26 -11.49 -3.22 -33.18
C LEU A 26 -10.98 -1.97 -33.93
N THR A 27 -10.06 -1.21 -33.34
CA THR A 27 -9.45 -0.04 -34.00
C THR A 27 -8.69 -0.45 -35.26
N LEU A 28 -7.89 -1.52 -35.17
CA LEU A 28 -7.12 -2.04 -36.31
C LEU A 28 -8.03 -2.57 -37.43
N ILE A 29 -9.06 -3.34 -37.06
CA ILE A 29 -10.04 -3.86 -38.01
C ILE A 29 -10.76 -2.71 -38.73
N LEU A 30 -11.28 -1.74 -37.98
CA LEU A 30 -11.98 -0.60 -38.57
C LEU A 30 -11.07 0.31 -39.39
N ALA A 31 -9.80 0.46 -39.01
CA ALA A 31 -8.83 1.22 -39.79
C ALA A 31 -8.62 0.57 -41.18
N ALA A 32 -8.50 -0.75 -41.24
CA ALA A 32 -8.40 -1.49 -42.49
C ALA A 32 -9.70 -1.39 -43.33
N LEU A 33 -10.87 -1.46 -42.70
CA LEU A 33 -12.16 -1.28 -43.38
C LEU A 33 -12.40 0.14 -43.87
N ALA A 34 -11.90 1.17 -43.17
CA ALA A 34 -12.01 2.57 -43.59
C ALA A 34 -11.26 2.88 -44.88
N LEU A 35 -10.23 2.09 -45.21
CA LEU A 35 -9.49 2.20 -46.47
C LEU A 35 -10.23 1.58 -47.66
N THR A 36 -11.24 0.75 -47.41
CA THR A 36 -11.89 -0.10 -48.43
C THR A 36 -13.38 0.15 -48.59
N VAL A 37 -14.07 0.57 -47.52
CA VAL A 37 -15.53 0.74 -47.47
C VAL A 37 -15.90 2.17 -47.05
N ALA A 38 -16.55 2.90 -47.97
CA ALA A 38 -17.08 4.23 -47.70
C ALA A 38 -18.16 4.19 -46.60
N GLY A 39 -18.09 5.11 -45.63
CA GLY A 39 -19.05 5.23 -44.54
C GLY A 39 -18.66 4.53 -43.22
N THR A 40 -17.49 3.91 -43.13
CA THR A 40 -16.97 3.32 -41.86
C THR A 40 -16.17 4.31 -41.01
N ALA A 41 -15.90 5.52 -41.52
CA ALA A 41 -15.10 6.54 -40.85
C ALA A 41 -15.69 7.01 -39.49
N TRP A 42 -17.02 7.06 -39.33
CA TRP A 42 -17.65 7.46 -38.07
C TRP A 42 -17.50 6.38 -36.97
N LEU A 43 -17.46 5.11 -37.35
CA LEU A 43 -17.16 3.99 -36.45
C LEU A 43 -15.70 4.06 -35.98
N LEU A 44 -14.78 4.39 -36.89
CA LEU A 44 -13.37 4.61 -36.53
C LEU A 44 -13.24 5.74 -35.50
N MET A 45 -13.93 6.87 -35.70
CA MET A 45 -13.88 8.03 -34.80
C MET A 45 -14.42 7.70 -33.40
N THR A 46 -15.49 6.90 -33.31
CA THR A 46 -16.06 6.48 -32.02
C THR A 46 -15.12 5.56 -31.25
N ILE A 47 -14.49 4.60 -31.93
CA ILE A 47 -13.51 3.71 -31.28
C ILE A 47 -12.20 4.45 -30.95
N ALA A 48 -11.77 5.39 -31.79
CA ALA A 48 -10.64 6.27 -31.48
C ALA A 48 -10.89 7.08 -30.20
N ALA A 49 -12.09 7.64 -30.02
CA ALA A 49 -12.48 8.31 -28.79
C ALA A 49 -12.41 7.38 -27.57
N LEU A 50 -12.84 6.11 -27.71
CA LEU A 50 -12.76 5.13 -26.63
C LEU A 50 -11.32 4.80 -26.22
N ASN A 51 -10.39 4.73 -27.19
CA ASN A 51 -8.96 4.57 -26.90
C ASN A 51 -8.40 5.75 -26.11
N VAL A 52 -8.78 6.99 -26.46
CA VAL A 52 -8.35 8.18 -25.71
C VAL A 52 -8.79 8.07 -24.24
N VAL A 53 -10.04 7.66 -23.99
CA VAL A 53 -10.54 7.43 -22.63
C VAL A 53 -9.71 6.36 -21.91
N LEU A 54 -9.40 5.24 -22.56
CA LEU A 54 -8.56 4.19 -21.98
C LEU A 54 -7.16 4.69 -21.64
N VAL A 55 -6.53 5.47 -22.52
CA VAL A 55 -5.21 6.08 -22.27
C VAL A 55 -5.25 7.00 -21.06
N ILE A 56 -6.30 7.81 -20.91
CA ILE A 56 -6.48 8.68 -19.73
C ILE A 56 -6.61 7.83 -18.45
N VAL A 57 -7.39 6.75 -18.49
CA VAL A 57 -7.58 5.85 -17.34
C VAL A 57 -6.26 5.17 -16.95
N TRP A 58 -5.52 4.64 -17.92
CA TRP A 58 -4.20 4.05 -17.67
C TRP A 58 -3.20 5.08 -17.14
N GLY A 59 -3.19 6.28 -17.72
CA GLY A 59 -2.33 7.39 -17.29
C GLY A 59 -2.58 7.78 -15.83
N ARG A 60 -3.85 7.92 -15.43
CA ARG A 60 -4.23 8.18 -14.03
C ARG A 60 -3.77 7.06 -13.09
N ARG A 61 -4.06 5.80 -13.42
CA ARG A 61 -3.65 4.65 -12.58
C ARG A 61 -2.13 4.52 -12.45
N LEU A 62 -1.39 4.80 -13.52
CA LEU A 62 0.07 4.78 -13.50
C LEU A 62 0.62 5.95 -12.68
N HIS A 63 -0.01 7.12 -12.76
CA HIS A 63 0.35 8.26 -11.93
C HIS A 63 0.12 7.97 -10.44
N ASP A 64 -1.03 7.40 -10.09
CA ASP A 64 -1.35 6.98 -8.72
C ASP A 64 -0.35 5.95 -8.20
N LEU A 65 0.05 4.99 -9.03
CA LEU A 65 1.10 4.02 -8.68
C LEU A 65 2.45 4.68 -8.41
N ARG A 66 2.89 5.57 -9.31
CA ARG A 66 4.18 6.28 -9.15
C ARG A 66 4.18 7.13 -7.88
N ARG A 67 3.06 7.80 -7.60
CA ARG A 67 2.88 8.57 -6.38
C ARG A 67 2.96 7.67 -5.15
N TRP A 68 2.23 6.56 -5.14
CA TRP A 68 2.28 5.58 -4.05
C TRP A 68 3.70 5.02 -3.84
N GLN A 69 4.42 4.70 -4.92
CA GLN A 69 5.82 4.26 -4.85
C GLN A 69 6.72 5.34 -4.24
N SER A 70 6.61 6.59 -4.69
CA SER A 70 7.42 7.68 -4.15
C SER A 70 7.15 7.96 -2.66
N GLU A 71 5.90 7.88 -2.24
CA GLU A 71 5.51 8.05 -0.82
C GLU A 71 6.01 6.86 0.01
N THR A 72 5.90 5.64 -0.52
CA THR A 72 6.42 4.42 0.11
C THR A 72 7.94 4.44 0.26
N ASP A 73 8.67 4.82 -0.78
CA ASP A 73 10.13 4.91 -0.78
C ASP A 73 10.60 5.98 0.22
N ALA A 74 9.88 7.10 0.32
CA ALA A 74 10.17 8.13 1.31
C ALA A 74 10.00 7.61 2.75
N GLN A 75 8.94 6.82 3.02
CA GLN A 75 8.73 6.21 4.33
C GLN A 75 9.81 5.17 4.66
N TRP A 76 10.17 4.29 3.72
CA TRP A 76 11.26 3.34 3.89
C TRP A 76 12.61 4.03 4.12
N LYS A 77 12.89 5.12 3.40
CA LYS A 77 14.10 5.92 3.59
C LYS A 77 14.14 6.56 4.98
N ARG A 78 13.01 7.07 5.47
CA ARG A 78 12.87 7.61 6.83
C ARG A 78 13.11 6.52 7.88
N LEU A 79 12.51 5.34 7.70
CA LEU A 79 12.68 4.19 8.59
C LEU A 79 14.15 3.75 8.64
N ALA A 80 14.80 3.62 7.47
CA ALA A 80 16.22 3.28 7.38
C ALA A 80 17.13 4.33 8.04
N GLY A 81 16.82 5.62 7.85
CA GLY A 81 17.56 6.71 8.48
C GLY A 81 17.46 6.68 10.02
N LEU A 82 16.27 6.42 10.56
CA LEU A 82 16.04 6.35 12.00
C LEU A 82 16.61 5.09 12.64
N LYS A 83 16.64 3.97 11.90
CA LYS A 83 17.28 2.73 12.33
C LYS A 83 18.78 2.90 12.58
N GLY A 84 19.44 3.78 11.82
CA GLY A 84 20.86 4.08 11.98
C GLY A 84 21.18 5.15 13.04
N GLY A 85 20.22 6.04 13.37
CA GLY A 85 20.45 7.21 14.22
C GLY A 85 19.87 7.15 15.63
N SER A 86 18.95 6.23 15.92
CA SER A 86 18.30 6.07 17.23
C SER A 86 18.85 4.82 17.94
N GLY A 87 18.86 4.79 19.28
CA GLY A 87 19.41 3.70 20.12
C GLY A 87 18.78 2.31 19.89
N THR A 88 18.43 1.58 20.94
CA THR A 88 17.82 0.26 20.76
C THR A 88 16.47 0.41 20.04
N THR A 89 16.41 0.01 18.77
CA THR A 89 15.20 0.03 17.94
C THR A 89 14.95 -1.35 17.35
N THR A 90 13.70 -1.64 17.01
CA THR A 90 13.31 -2.91 16.41
C THR A 90 12.14 -2.72 15.45
N GLU A 91 12.10 -3.58 14.45
CA GLU A 91 11.03 -3.62 13.48
C GLU A 91 9.99 -4.65 13.91
N ILE A 92 8.72 -4.25 13.87
CA ILE A 92 7.58 -5.13 14.03
C ILE A 92 6.66 -4.99 12.83
N THR A 93 6.03 -6.07 12.38
CA THR A 93 4.99 -6.02 11.34
C THR A 93 3.62 -6.13 11.99
N VAL A 94 2.71 -5.23 11.66
CA VAL A 94 1.30 -5.31 12.08
C VAL A 94 0.59 -6.31 11.17
N LEU A 95 0.05 -7.38 11.72
CA LEU A 95 -0.67 -8.43 11.00
C LEU A 95 -2.17 -8.14 10.96
N THR A 96 -2.76 -7.78 12.09
CA THR A 96 -4.19 -7.45 12.22
C THR A 96 -4.36 -6.20 13.07
N VAL A 97 -5.48 -5.50 12.86
CA VAL A 97 -5.94 -4.39 13.70
C VAL A 97 -7.36 -4.73 14.14
N ASP A 98 -7.48 -5.10 15.42
CA ASP A 98 -8.67 -5.58 16.06
C ASP A 98 -9.26 -4.45 16.94
N ALA A 99 -10.49 -4.04 16.66
CA ALA A 99 -11.25 -3.03 17.41
C ALA A 99 -10.50 -1.69 17.67
N PRO A 100 -10.55 -0.73 16.73
CA PRO A 100 -10.06 0.63 16.97
C PRO A 100 -10.90 1.30 18.06
N GLN A 101 -10.24 1.73 19.14
CA GLN A 101 -10.80 2.48 20.26
C GLN A 101 -10.26 3.92 20.24
N PRO A 102 -10.89 4.87 20.97
CA PRO A 102 -10.43 6.27 21.00
C PRO A 102 -8.99 6.44 21.54
N THR A 103 -8.55 5.51 22.38
CA THR A 103 -7.25 5.54 23.07
C THR A 103 -6.18 4.71 22.37
N GLY A 104 -6.54 3.89 21.39
CA GLY A 104 -5.64 2.93 20.77
C GLY A 104 -6.38 1.79 20.07
N ALA A 105 -5.67 0.74 19.70
CA ALA A 105 -6.24 -0.45 19.08
C ALA A 105 -5.54 -1.71 19.58
N TRP A 106 -6.26 -2.82 19.61
CA TRP A 106 -5.62 -4.12 19.68
C TRP A 106 -5.07 -4.46 18.29
N VAL A 107 -3.87 -5.00 18.26
CA VAL A 107 -3.19 -5.40 17.03
C VAL A 107 -2.49 -6.72 17.25
N THR A 108 -2.41 -7.55 16.21
CA THR A 108 -1.47 -8.68 16.22
C THR A 108 -0.19 -8.23 15.57
N ILE A 109 0.94 -8.40 16.24
CA ILE A 109 2.25 -7.99 15.72
C ILE A 109 3.17 -9.19 15.55
N ARG A 110 4.07 -9.09 14.58
CA ARG A 110 5.21 -9.98 14.41
C ARG A 110 6.50 -9.24 14.69
N TRP A 111 7.31 -9.75 15.61
CA TRP A 111 8.67 -9.26 15.82
C TRP A 111 9.57 -9.73 14.69
N ASN A 112 9.93 -8.84 13.76
CA ASN A 112 10.64 -9.23 12.54
C ASN A 112 11.99 -9.90 12.82
N ARG A 113 12.66 -9.53 13.92
CA ARG A 113 13.95 -10.10 14.31
C ARG A 113 13.85 -11.51 14.90
N PHE A 114 12.74 -11.83 15.56
CA PHE A 114 12.55 -13.08 16.31
C PHE A 114 11.53 -14.02 15.66
N ASP A 115 10.85 -13.55 14.61
CA ASP A 115 9.69 -14.20 13.97
C ASP A 115 8.60 -14.60 14.97
N TYR A 116 8.49 -13.84 16.08
CA TYR A 116 7.54 -14.12 17.16
C TYR A 116 6.26 -13.32 16.95
N ILE A 117 5.11 -13.99 17.00
CA ILE A 117 3.80 -13.37 16.82
C ILE A 117 3.11 -13.29 18.19
N GLN A 118 2.58 -12.12 18.51
CA GLN A 118 1.86 -11.90 19.77
C GLN A 118 0.80 -10.80 19.60
N PRO A 119 -0.24 -10.79 20.46
CA PRO A 119 -1.14 -9.66 20.56
C PRO A 119 -0.41 -8.47 21.21
N ALA A 120 -0.80 -7.27 20.79
CA ALA A 120 -0.31 -6.03 21.34
C ALA A 120 -1.40 -4.97 21.38
N TRP A 121 -1.32 -4.08 22.36
CA TRP A 121 -2.07 -2.84 22.40
C TRP A 121 -1.20 -1.73 21.85
N ILE A 122 -1.69 -0.99 20.86
CA ILE A 122 -1.03 0.22 20.36
C ILE A 122 -1.86 1.44 20.72
N GLU A 123 -1.23 2.44 21.34
CA GLU A 123 -1.90 3.70 21.62
C GLU A 123 -2.21 4.47 20.34
N ALA A 124 -3.20 5.36 20.41
CA ALA A 124 -3.65 6.14 19.27
C ALA A 124 -2.48 6.94 18.69
N LEU A 125 -2.10 6.62 17.45
CA LEU A 125 -1.08 7.35 16.71
C LEU A 125 -1.68 8.55 15.97
N PRO A 126 -0.86 9.59 15.67
CA PRO A 126 -1.28 10.70 14.82
C PRO A 126 -1.69 10.26 13.41
N GLU A 127 -1.12 9.15 12.93
CA GLU A 127 -1.37 8.58 11.62
C GLU A 127 -2.05 7.20 11.77
N PRO A 128 -3.04 6.86 10.93
CA PRO A 128 -3.73 5.59 11.02
C PRO A 128 -2.81 4.43 10.63
N ILE A 129 -2.81 3.39 11.46
CA ILE A 129 -2.06 2.15 11.22
C ILE A 129 -2.94 1.18 10.42
N TRP A 130 -2.33 0.50 9.46
CA TRP A 130 -3.02 -0.48 8.63
C TRP A 130 -2.37 -1.85 8.74
N PRO A 131 -3.16 -2.95 8.61
CA PRO A 131 -2.61 -4.28 8.47
C PRO A 131 -1.55 -4.35 7.36
N GLY A 132 -0.44 -5.03 7.63
CA GLY A 132 0.75 -5.11 6.78
C GLY A 132 1.83 -4.08 7.11
N SER A 133 1.52 -2.95 7.76
CA SER A 133 2.53 -1.93 8.02
C SER A 133 3.68 -2.45 8.88
N VAL A 134 4.91 -2.09 8.52
CA VAL A 134 6.11 -2.28 9.35
C VAL A 134 6.29 -1.05 10.21
N LEU A 135 6.38 -1.23 11.52
CA LEU A 135 6.65 -0.16 12.48
C LEU A 135 8.07 -0.31 13.01
N LEU A 136 8.79 0.81 13.06
CA LEU A 136 10.03 0.93 13.80
C LEU A 136 9.70 1.46 15.19
N ILE A 137 9.87 0.60 16.20
CA ILE A 137 9.59 0.96 17.58
C ILE A 137 10.86 0.99 18.43
N ARG A 138 10.80 1.75 19.52
CA ARG A 138 11.68 1.56 20.67
C ARG A 138 11.07 0.50 21.58
N PRO A 139 11.69 -0.69 21.73
CA PRO A 139 11.16 -1.70 22.63
C PRO A 139 11.22 -1.21 24.08
N ASP A 140 10.15 -1.43 24.84
CA ASP A 140 10.09 -1.07 26.25
C ASP A 140 10.84 -2.11 27.09
N PRO A 141 11.96 -1.74 27.73
CA PRO A 141 12.74 -2.66 28.56
C PRO A 141 11.99 -3.08 29.84
N ALA A 142 10.90 -2.42 30.23
CA ALA A 142 10.06 -2.88 31.34
C ALA A 142 9.25 -4.13 30.95
N GLN A 143 8.92 -4.29 29.67
CA GLN A 143 8.08 -5.37 29.16
C GLN A 143 8.88 -6.51 28.54
N VAL A 144 9.98 -6.21 27.83
CA VAL A 144 10.81 -7.22 27.16
C VAL A 144 12.26 -7.07 27.62
N ARG A 145 12.77 -8.13 28.25
CA ARG A 145 14.16 -8.22 28.73
C ARG A 145 14.81 -9.51 28.27
N PRO A 146 16.12 -9.50 27.94
CA PRO A 146 16.85 -10.73 27.67
C PRO A 146 16.71 -11.74 28.82
N GLY A 147 16.34 -12.98 28.51
CA GLY A 147 16.19 -14.06 29.49
C GLY A 147 14.88 -14.08 30.27
N ALA A 148 14.01 -13.08 30.11
CA ALA A 148 12.65 -13.11 30.65
C ALA A 148 11.69 -13.78 29.65
N PRO A 149 10.59 -14.39 30.12
CA PRO A 149 9.53 -14.86 29.22
C PRO A 149 8.89 -13.67 28.48
N TRP A 150 8.36 -13.93 27.28
CA TRP A 150 7.58 -12.93 26.55
C TRP A 150 6.31 -12.58 27.32
N PRO A 151 5.90 -11.30 27.35
CA PRO A 151 4.62 -10.92 27.92
C PRO A 151 3.47 -11.52 27.11
N GLU A 152 2.35 -11.80 27.77
CA GLU A 152 1.13 -12.31 27.12
C GLU A 152 0.59 -11.32 26.08
N ALA A 153 0.62 -10.03 26.41
CA ALA A 153 0.29 -8.93 25.53
C ALA A 153 1.30 -7.80 25.69
N TYR A 154 1.71 -7.20 24.57
CA TYR A 154 2.69 -6.12 24.58
C TYR A 154 2.03 -4.76 24.37
N ARG A 155 2.48 -3.75 25.11
CA ARG A 155 1.96 -2.39 25.00
C ARG A 155 2.95 -1.51 24.25
N ILE A 156 2.49 -0.94 23.14
CA ILE A 156 3.21 0.02 22.32
C ILE A 156 2.66 1.41 22.66
N SER A 157 3.46 2.19 23.36
CA SER A 157 3.18 3.60 23.59
C SER A 157 3.33 4.40 22.28
N GLY A 158 2.52 5.44 22.10
CA GLY A 158 2.53 6.21 20.85
C GLY A 158 3.87 6.91 20.58
N ASP A 159 4.54 7.35 21.63
CA ASP A 159 5.88 7.98 21.59
C ASP A 159 7.02 6.98 21.31
N HIS A 160 6.77 5.68 21.47
CA HIS A 160 7.72 4.62 21.16
C HIS A 160 7.66 4.23 19.68
N VAL A 161 6.68 4.68 18.91
CA VAL A 161 6.61 4.48 17.45
C VAL A 161 7.40 5.61 16.76
N LEU A 162 8.54 5.25 16.18
CA LEU A 162 9.47 6.21 15.58
C LEU A 162 9.15 6.49 14.11
N ALA A 163 8.75 5.44 13.39
CA ALA A 163 8.36 5.50 12.00
C ALA A 163 7.52 4.29 11.62
N TRP A 164 6.85 4.39 10.47
CA TRP A 164 6.17 3.28 9.84
C TRP A 164 6.49 3.26 8.35
N ALA A 165 6.33 2.10 7.74
CA ALA A 165 6.39 1.92 6.29
C ALA A 165 5.34 0.89 5.86
N PRO A 166 4.76 1.01 4.65
CA PRO A 166 3.85 0.00 4.14
C PRO A 166 4.60 -1.29 3.77
N HIS A 167 3.94 -2.44 3.90
CA HIS A 167 4.47 -3.70 3.35
C HIS A 167 4.54 -3.60 1.83
N VAL A 168 5.69 -3.97 1.25
CA VAL A 168 5.86 -4.08 -0.21
C VAL A 168 5.33 -5.41 -0.72
#